data_AF-A0A1B9NHP2-F1
#
_entry.id   AF-A0A1B9NHP2-F1
#
_cell.length_a   1.000
_cell.length_b   1.000
_cell.length_c   1.000
_cell.angle_alpha   90.00
_cell.angle_beta   90.00
_cell.angle_gamma   90.00
#
_symmetry.space_group_name_H-M   'P 1'
#
loop_
_entity.id
_entity.type
_entity.pdbx_description
1 polymer ?
#
loop_
_entity_poly.entity_id
_entity_poly.type
_entity_poly.pdbx_seq_one_letter_code
_entity_poly.pdbx_strand_id
1 'polypeptide(L)'
;MCALDVRVAVWVVKQLPDKEARPLSLGALVEEAARAGVSQLIIERDESLERADRRLIADVLRREGGSELLYRHVAPHEHPLLWVSDAVAWCYSNGGDWIRRVEPIVEARVTRL
;
A
#
# COMPACT_ATOMS: atom_id res chain seq x y z
N MET A 1 -13.74 -8.69 -23.76
CA MET A 1 -13.21 -7.55 -23.00
C MET A 1 -12.54 -8.16 -21.76
N CYS A 2 -11.22 -8.06 -21.60
CA CYS A 2 -10.55 -8.60 -20.42
C CYS A 2 -10.79 -7.64 -19.25
N ALA A 3 -11.51 -8.10 -18.23
CA ALA A 3 -11.64 -7.39 -16.97
C ALA A 3 -10.66 -8.00 -15.97
N LEU A 4 -9.80 -7.17 -15.37
CA LEU A 4 -9.03 -7.57 -14.20
C LEU A 4 -9.94 -7.36 -12.98
N ASP A 5 -10.09 -8.38 -12.14
CA ASP A 5 -10.74 -8.25 -10.83
C ASP A 5 -9.79 -7.50 -9.89
N VAL A 6 -9.86 -6.17 -9.93
CA VAL A 6 -9.02 -5.27 -9.14
C VAL A 6 -9.84 -4.66 -8.02
N ARG A 7 -9.31 -4.75 -6.81
CA ARG A 7 -9.88 -4.14 -5.61
C ARG A 7 -8.81 -3.29 -4.96
N VAL A 8 -9.19 -2.11 -4.49
CA VAL A 8 -8.26 -1.15 -3.93
C VAL A 8 -8.63 -0.78 -2.51
N ALA A 9 -7.65 -0.81 -1.62
CA ALA A 9 -7.74 -0.24 -0.29
C ALA A 9 -6.75 0.94 -0.20
N VAL A 10 -7.17 2.05 0.40
CA VAL A 10 -6.38 3.29 0.46
C VAL A 10 -6.15 3.72 1.90
N TRP A 11 -4.88 3.90 2.26
CA TRP A 11 -4.46 4.46 3.55
C TRP A 11 -4.01 5.91 3.34
N VAL A 12 -4.67 6.84 4.03
CA VAL A 12 -4.39 8.27 3.95
C VAL A 12 -3.96 8.76 5.33
N VAL A 13 -2.75 9.31 5.42
CA VAL A 13 -2.28 10.02 6.61
C VAL A 13 -2.20 11.50 6.24
N LYS A 14 -2.80 12.37 7.06
CA LYS A 14 -2.81 13.82 6.85
C LYS A 14 -1.95 14.52 7.91
N GLN A 15 -1.55 15.75 7.62
CA GLN A 15 -0.90 16.68 8.56
C GLN A 15 0.39 16.16 9.22
N LEU A 16 1.00 15.12 8.68
CA LEU A 16 2.28 14.58 9.12
C LEU A 16 3.28 14.60 7.97
N PRO A 17 4.58 14.83 8.25
CA PRO A 17 5.62 14.71 7.24
C PRO A 17 5.77 13.25 6.78
N ASP A 18 6.23 13.04 5.55
CA ASP A 18 6.36 11.70 4.94
C ASP A 18 7.14 10.69 5.81
N LYS A 19 8.16 11.16 6.53
CA LYS A 19 8.97 10.33 7.44
C LYS A 19 8.14 9.71 8.58
N GLU A 20 7.06 10.37 8.99
CA GLU A 20 6.13 9.91 10.02
C GLU A 20 4.89 9.25 9.40
N ALA A 21 4.42 9.76 8.27
CA ALA A 21 3.26 9.23 7.57
C ALA A 21 3.53 7.84 6.95
N ARG A 22 4.71 7.63 6.35
CA ARG A 22 5.08 6.35 5.71
C ARG A 22 4.96 5.16 6.67
N PRO A 23 5.58 5.14 7.86
CA PRO A 23 5.47 3.99 8.74
C PRO A 23 4.05 3.75 9.25
N LEU A 24 3.22 4.79 9.38
CA LEU A 24 1.81 4.64 9.74
C LEU A 24 1.00 3.99 8.61
N SER A 25 1.19 4.44 7.37
CA SER A 25 0.50 3.88 6.20
C SER A 25 0.95 2.47 5.89
N LEU A 26 2.27 2.24 5.79
CA LEU A 26 2.84 0.93 5.45
C LEU A 26 2.57 -0.09 6.57
N GLY A 27 2.68 0.33 7.84
CA GLY A 27 2.37 -0.54 8.97
C GLY A 27 0.91 -1.02 8.93
N ALA A 28 -0.04 -0.10 8.78
CA ALA A 28 -1.46 -0.44 8.70
C ALA A 28 -1.79 -1.31 7.47
N LEU A 29 -1.14 -1.07 6.33
CA LEU A 29 -1.28 -1.90 5.12
C LEU A 29 -0.79 -3.33 5.36
N VAL A 30 0.37 -3.50 6.00
CA VAL A 30 0.96 -4.83 6.25
C VAL A 30 0.14 -5.60 7.29
N GLU A 31 -0.36 -4.93 8.33
CA GLU A 31 -1.28 -5.53 9.30
C GLU A 31 -2.53 -6.06 8.59
N GLU A 32 -3.16 -5.25 7.74
CA GLU A 32 -4.36 -5.65 7.00
C GLU A 32 -4.06 -6.80 6.02
N ALA A 33 -2.96 -6.72 5.27
CA ALA A 33 -2.56 -7.77 4.34
C ALA A 33 -2.31 -9.10 5.06
N ALA A 34 -1.68 -9.07 6.23
CA ALA A 34 -1.48 -10.24 7.06
C ALA A 34 -2.81 -10.84 7.55
N ARG A 35 -3.72 -10.02 8.08
CA ARG A 35 -5.03 -10.48 8.59
C ARG A 35 -5.96 -10.99 7.49
N ALA A 36 -5.88 -10.38 6.30
CA ALA A 36 -6.63 -10.80 5.12
C ALA A 36 -6.07 -12.07 4.47
N GLY A 37 -4.94 -12.61 4.95
CA GLY A 37 -4.32 -13.81 4.38
C GLY A 37 -3.75 -13.60 2.98
N VAL A 38 -3.28 -12.38 2.67
CA VAL A 38 -2.63 -12.09 1.39
C VAL A 38 -1.36 -12.95 1.27
N SER A 39 -1.20 -13.63 0.12
CA SER A 39 -0.03 -14.49 -0.09
C SER A 39 1.24 -13.71 -0.37
N GLN A 40 1.13 -12.59 -1.10
CA GLN A 40 2.28 -11.83 -1.55
C GLN A 40 1.99 -10.33 -1.66
N LEU A 41 2.85 -9.53 -1.04
CA LEU A 41 2.90 -8.07 -1.15
C LEU A 41 4.08 -7.66 -2.05
N ILE A 42 3.78 -6.93 -3.13
CA ILE A 42 4.80 -6.35 -4.01
C ILE A 42 4.85 -4.84 -3.74
N ILE A 43 6.06 -4.33 -3.52
CA ILE A 43 6.32 -2.93 -3.19
C ILE A 43 7.34 -2.41 -4.20
N GLU A 44 7.11 -1.22 -4.75
CA GLU A 44 8.12 -0.56 -5.56
C GLU A 44 9.34 -0.22 -4.69
N ARG A 45 10.54 -0.54 -5.19
CA ARG A 45 11.80 -0.32 -4.48
C ARG A 45 12.21 1.15 -4.58
N ASP A 46 12.29 1.79 -3.42
CA ASP A 46 13.02 3.04 -3.21
C ASP A 46 14.26 2.74 -2.36
N GLU A 47 15.46 2.93 -2.92
CA GLU A 47 16.73 2.59 -2.27
C GLU A 47 16.94 3.35 -0.95
N SER A 48 16.38 4.56 -0.83
CA SER A 48 16.51 5.38 0.36
C SER A 48 15.60 4.90 1.51
N LEU A 49 14.54 4.17 1.20
CA LEU A 49 13.51 3.74 2.15
C LEU A 49 13.51 2.22 2.41
N GLU A 50 14.03 1.42 1.48
CA GLU A 50 13.96 -0.04 1.50
C GLU A 50 14.42 -0.64 2.84
N ARG A 51 15.54 -0.14 3.40
CA ARG A 51 16.06 -0.66 4.67
C ARG A 51 15.13 -0.38 5.84
N ALA A 52 14.48 0.79 5.86
CA ALA A 52 13.52 1.15 6.90
C ALA A 52 12.22 0.35 6.75
N ASP A 53 11.73 0.20 5.52
CA ASP A 53 10.51 -0.56 5.21
C ASP A 53 10.67 -2.04 5.56
N ARG A 54 11.79 -2.67 5.19
CA ARG A 54 12.06 -4.07 5.57
C ARG A 54 12.02 -4.30 7.07
N ARG A 55 12.55 -3.37 7.86
CA ARG A 55 12.50 -3.44 9.33
C ARG A 55 11.08 -3.30 9.84
N LEU A 56 10.34 -2.30 9.35
CA LEU A 56 8.94 -2.07 9.72
C LEU A 56 8.06 -3.29 9.41
N ILE A 57 8.14 -3.80 8.18
CA ILE A 57 7.36 -4.97 7.73
C ILE A 57 7.69 -6.17 8.61
N ALA A 58 8.97 -6.44 8.86
CA ALA A 58 9.37 -7.55 9.73
C ALA A 58 8.84 -7.38 11.15
N ASP A 59 8.84 -6.17 11.71
CA ASP A 59 8.34 -5.88 13.05
C ASP A 59 6.83 -6.08 13.15
N VAL A 60 6.08 -5.63 12.15
CA VAL A 60 4.63 -5.84 12.05
C VAL A 60 4.29 -7.32 11.94
N LEU A 61 4.93 -8.05 11.01
CA LEU A 61 4.64 -9.48 10.81
C LEU A 61 4.99 -10.34 12.03
N ARG A 62 6.03 -9.98 12.80
CA ARG A 62 6.34 -10.65 14.07
C ARG A 62 5.24 -10.44 15.12
N ARG A 63 4.59 -9.27 15.14
CA ARG A 63 3.48 -8.97 16.08
C ARG A 63 2.20 -9.69 15.69
N GLU A 64 1.93 -9.84 14.40
CA GLU A 64 0.76 -10.59 13.90
C GLU A 64 0.89 -12.12 14.07
N GLY A 65 2.02 -12.63 14.59
CA GLY A 65 2.08 -13.94 15.24
C GLY A 65 2.11 -15.17 14.32
N GLY A 66 2.51 -15.04 13.05
CA GLY A 66 2.68 -16.19 12.15
C GLY A 66 2.10 -16.02 10.74
N SER A 67 2.03 -14.79 10.24
CA SER A 67 1.60 -14.54 8.86
C SER A 67 2.55 -15.19 7.85
N GLU A 68 1.98 -15.92 6.88
CA GLU A 68 2.70 -16.47 5.72
C GLU A 68 2.91 -15.42 4.61
N LEU A 69 2.56 -14.15 4.85
CA LEU A 69 2.70 -13.08 3.88
C LEU A 69 4.15 -12.95 3.40
N LEU A 70 4.37 -13.26 2.12
CA LEU A 70 5.62 -12.98 1.45
C LEU A 70 5.63 -11.52 0.99
N TYR A 71 6.78 -10.86 1.03
CA TYR A 71 6.91 -9.51 0.47
C TYR A 71 8.18 -9.34 -0.34
N ARG A 72 8.10 -8.52 -1.40
CA ARG A 72 9.24 -8.20 -2.27
C ARG A 72 9.25 -6.72 -2.60
N HIS A 73 10.45 -6.13 -2.53
CA HIS A 73 10.73 -4.84 -3.14
C HIS A 73 11.27 -5.08 -4.55
N VAL A 74 10.62 -4.50 -5.56
CA VAL A 74 10.92 -4.72 -6.97
C VAL A 74 11.19 -3.38 -7.66
N ALA A 75 12.03 -3.37 -8.68
CA ALA A 75 12.23 -2.19 -9.51
C ALA A 75 10.94 -1.85 -10.28
N PRO A 76 10.74 -0.57 -10.66
CA PRO A 76 9.50 -0.11 -11.31
C PRO A 76 9.08 -0.93 -12.55
N HIS A 77 10.04 -1.45 -13.31
CA HIS A 77 9.79 -2.21 -14.55
C HIS A 77 9.56 -3.72 -14.33
N GLU A 78 9.84 -4.25 -13.12
CA GLU A 78 9.76 -5.69 -12.83
C GLU A 78 8.31 -6.16 -12.61
N HIS A 79 7.41 -5.27 -12.20
CA HIS A 79 6.02 -5.63 -11.92
C HIS A 79 5.05 -4.55 -12.43
N PRO A 80 4.71 -4.56 -13.73
CA PRO A 80 3.96 -3.48 -14.37
C PRO A 80 2.65 -3.13 -13.67
N LEU A 81 1.98 -4.09 -13.00
CA LEU A 81 0.73 -3.87 -12.27
C LEU A 81 0.84 -2.94 -11.04
N LEU A 82 2.05 -2.61 -10.57
CA LEU A 82 2.24 -1.65 -9.46
C LEU A 82 1.75 -0.24 -9.81
N TRP A 83 1.74 0.14 -11.10
CA TRP A 83 1.22 1.44 -11.54
C TRP A 83 -0.22 1.75 -11.08
N VAL A 84 -1.03 0.71 -10.81
CA VAL A 84 -2.42 0.90 -10.35
C VAL A 84 -2.43 1.57 -8.99
N SER A 85 -1.56 1.17 -8.06
CA SER A 85 -1.50 1.80 -6.74
C SER A 85 -1.06 3.26 -6.82
N ASP A 86 -0.11 3.58 -7.71
CA ASP A 86 0.36 4.97 -7.89
C ASP A 86 -0.73 5.85 -8.50
N ALA A 87 -1.43 5.34 -9.51
CA ALA A 87 -2.54 6.05 -10.14
C ALA A 87 -3.66 6.37 -9.12
N VAL A 88 -4.01 5.40 -8.27
CA VAL A 88 -5.01 5.60 -7.21
C VAL A 88 -4.49 6.61 -6.17
N ALA A 89 -3.27 6.43 -5.66
CA ALA A 89 -2.68 7.33 -4.67
C ALA A 89 -2.62 8.77 -5.19
N TRP A 90 -2.24 8.97 -6.45
CA TRP A 90 -2.25 10.27 -7.10
C TRP A 90 -3.65 10.89 -7.18
N CYS A 91 -4.69 10.11 -7.46
CA CYS A 91 -6.07 10.59 -7.46
C CYS A 91 -6.49 11.14 -6.08
N TYR A 92 -6.08 10.47 -5.00
CA TYR A 92 -6.32 10.94 -3.64
C TYR A 92 -5.52 12.19 -3.27
N SER A 93 -4.28 12.31 -3.77
CA SER A 93 -3.44 13.51 -3.57
C SER A 93 -3.98 14.74 -4.32
N ASN A 94 -4.52 14.56 -5.53
CA ASN A 94 -5.08 15.66 -6.33
C ASN A 94 -6.48 16.05 -5.87
N GLY A 95 -7.26 15.10 -5.36
CA GLY A 95 -8.62 15.35 -4.87
C GLY A 95 -9.64 15.65 -5.98
N GLY A 96 -10.79 16.17 -5.58
CA GLY A 96 -11.85 16.61 -6.50
C GLY A 96 -12.39 15.49 -7.39
N ASP A 97 -12.52 15.77 -8.69
CA ASP A 97 -13.07 14.83 -9.67
C ASP A 97 -12.24 13.53 -9.79
N TRP A 98 -10.96 13.56 -9.44
CA TRP A 98 -10.09 12.39 -9.51
C TRP A 98 -10.47 11.31 -8.49
N ILE A 99 -10.88 11.70 -7.28
CA ILE A 99 -11.40 10.74 -6.28
C ILE A 99 -12.67 10.08 -6.84
N ARG A 100 -13.60 10.86 -7.42
CA ARG A 100 -14.84 10.32 -8.02
C ARG A 100 -14.56 9.31 -9.13
N ARG A 101 -13.49 9.51 -9.91
CA ARG A 101 -13.12 8.60 -11.02
C ARG A 101 -12.57 7.26 -10.55
N VAL A 102 -11.87 7.23 -9.41
CA VAL A 102 -11.25 6.00 -8.90
C VAL A 102 -12.15 5.24 -7.92
N GLU A 103 -13.16 5.91 -7.36
CA GLU A 103 -14.11 5.31 -6.41
C GLU A 103 -14.69 3.95 -6.82
N PRO A 104 -15.03 3.67 -8.10
CA PRO A 104 -15.61 2.38 -8.49
C PRO A 104 -14.74 1.15 -8.20
N ILE A 105 -13.44 1.31 -8.00
CA ILE A 105 -12.50 0.21 -7.68
C ILE A 105 -11.99 0.26 -6.23
N VAL A 106 -12.40 1.26 -5.44
CA VAL A 106 -11.99 1.41 -4.04
C VAL A 106 -13.01 0.75 -3.13
N GLU A 107 -12.59 -0.30 -2.43
CA GLU A 107 -13.45 -1.04 -1.48
C GLU A 107 -13.26 -0.60 -0.02
N ALA A 108 -12.09 -0.06 0.31
CA ALA A 108 -11.77 0.35 1.67
C ALA A 108 -10.92 1.62 1.72
N ARG A 109 -11.17 2.44 2.74
CA ARG A 109 -10.39 3.64 3.02
C ARG A 109 -10.14 3.80 4.51
N VAL A 110 -8.88 3.93 4.88
CA VAL A 110 -8.45 4.25 6.24
C VAL A 110 -7.84 5.64 6.23
N THR A 111 -8.37 6.57 7.04
CA THR A 111 -7.82 7.92 7.17
C THR A 111 -7.36 8.15 8.60
N ARG A 112 -6.09 8.52 8.77
CA ARG A 112 -5.53 9.04 10.03
C ARG A 112 -5.26 10.54 9.87
N LEU A 113 -5.76 11.31 10.84
CA LEU A 113 -5.62 12.78 10.89
C LEU A 113 -4.41 13.18 11.72
#